data_AF-A0A1Y2B3K6-F1
#
_entry.id   AF-A0A1Y2B3K6-F1
#
_cell.length_a   1.000
_cell.length_b   1.000
_cell.length_c   1.000
_cell.angle_alpha   90.00
_cell.angle_beta   90.00
_cell.angle_gamma   90.00
#
_symmetry.space_group_name_H-M   'P 1'
#
loop_
_entity.id
_entity.type
_entity.pdbx_description
1 polymer ?
#
loop_
_entity_poly.entity_id
_entity_poly.type
_entity_poly.pdbx_seq_one_letter_code
_entity_poly.pdbx_strand_id
1 'polypeptide(L)'
;MELIISSLTSCGNISNFNAEACGTATTANSSKYCIHSDKKIYEVKTGTDCSQLGTPLSDAGVYAFEDANDGNGGTAVTLGAAGSVTTAKNLVLYQCVSGIFTQTYGHIIVGSSDNKYCTITAEAGQTNSCSSTDPTTLGASVSKLVTDSTKLFTNDNSKKVVATSAENYYILDVSFDGEDYCVDKCGEVFNRKTGLCKADTTGEDCDSYYNCSKGVCQLSNTNANPRQSSDECIPAADTQCDKGYYLVKGGEIIKDTTTTGATLWFCPGGKDCQDKTGLLGFFNNKGQAEQYIECTVEGCKGTTVTGTSCDSTAEGQAVTTGTFYNSGGLKLCIYDSGDESLTVTAGNYFVSIKTSLLGLKALTDHFIAVNVDADGNLTVLKETIRYRYTLFGENKIHLREDAKTETSTNQICDAGVTPFEYILDQWTSSSTIDSDKADYYVTETFYQREREAK
;
A
#
# COMPACT_ATOMS: atom_id res chain seq x y z
N MET A 1 -1.39 -43.97 9.74
CA MET A 1 -0.60 -43.18 10.70
C MET A 1 -0.61 -41.77 10.13
N GLU A 2 -1.41 -40.90 10.73
CA GLU A 2 -1.61 -39.53 10.26
C GLU A 2 -0.37 -38.73 10.63
N LEU A 3 0.27 -38.12 9.65
CA LEU A 3 1.59 -37.54 9.82
C LEU A 3 1.44 -36.06 10.15
N ILE A 4 1.81 -35.70 11.38
CA ILE A 4 1.70 -34.34 11.90
C ILE A 4 2.93 -33.56 11.40
N ILE A 5 2.74 -32.68 10.42
CA ILE A 5 3.71 -31.61 10.16
C ILE A 5 3.77 -30.79 11.45
N SER A 6 4.93 -30.73 12.11
CA SER A 6 5.06 -30.01 13.36
C SER A 6 4.79 -28.53 13.12
N SER A 7 3.71 -28.01 13.70
CA SER A 7 3.43 -26.59 13.79
C SER A 7 3.72 -26.14 15.22
N LEU A 8 4.10 -24.87 15.42
CA LEU A 8 4.07 -24.29 16.77
C LEU A 8 2.73 -24.60 17.45
N THR A 9 2.79 -25.00 18.71
CA THR A 9 1.62 -25.35 19.52
C THR A 9 0.61 -24.20 19.48
N SER A 10 -0.63 -24.52 19.14
CA SER A 10 -1.72 -23.54 19.16
C SER A 10 -1.94 -23.04 20.59
N CYS A 11 -2.14 -21.75 20.77
CA CYS A 11 -2.43 -21.18 22.09
C CYS A 11 -3.68 -21.80 22.74
N GLY A 12 -4.64 -22.28 21.94
CA GLY A 12 -5.84 -23.00 22.44
C GLY A 12 -5.59 -24.45 22.84
N ASN A 13 -4.46 -25.04 22.43
CA ASN A 13 -4.07 -26.42 22.70
C ASN A 13 -2.91 -26.52 23.69
N ILE A 14 -2.51 -25.40 24.31
CA ILE A 14 -1.56 -25.47 25.41
C ILE A 14 -2.22 -26.34 26.48
N SER A 15 -1.67 -27.55 26.69
CA SER A 15 -2.37 -28.65 27.36
C SER A 15 -2.66 -28.40 28.83
N ASN A 16 -2.38 -27.19 29.33
CA ASN A 16 -2.68 -26.77 30.67
C ASN A 16 -2.58 -25.22 30.85
N PHE A 17 -3.72 -24.54 30.93
CA PHE A 17 -3.90 -23.35 31.79
C PHE A 17 -4.08 -23.78 33.27
N ASN A 18 -3.61 -24.97 33.65
CA ASN A 18 -3.85 -25.61 34.94
C ASN A 18 -2.64 -26.46 35.36
N ALA A 19 -2.35 -26.45 36.65
CA ALA A 19 -1.02 -26.67 37.24
C ALA A 19 -0.31 -28.04 37.01
N GLU A 20 -0.89 -29.02 36.31
CA GLU A 20 -0.41 -30.42 36.34
C GLU A 20 0.56 -30.85 35.23
N ALA A 21 0.79 -30.05 34.17
CA ALA A 21 1.84 -30.35 33.16
C ALA A 21 3.22 -29.74 33.52
N CYS A 22 3.29 -28.92 34.57
CA CYS A 22 4.56 -28.37 35.04
C CYS A 22 5.23 -29.37 35.99
N GLY A 23 5.92 -30.36 35.42
CA GLY A 23 6.82 -31.21 36.19
C GLY A 23 7.89 -30.33 36.87
N THR A 24 7.70 -30.05 38.16
CA THR A 24 8.70 -29.53 39.13
C THR A 24 9.83 -28.67 38.55
N ALA A 25 9.52 -27.65 37.76
CA ALA A 25 10.49 -26.63 37.36
C ALA A 25 10.59 -25.61 38.51
N THR A 26 11.46 -25.89 39.47
CA THR A 26 11.74 -25.04 40.66
C THR A 26 12.52 -23.75 40.34
N THR A 27 12.53 -23.31 39.08
CA THR A 27 13.22 -22.09 38.66
C THR A 27 12.33 -21.28 37.73
N ALA A 28 12.13 -20.03 38.12
CA ALA A 28 11.22 -19.02 37.57
C ALA A 28 11.12 -18.92 36.03
N ASN A 29 9.92 -18.61 35.56
CA ASN A 29 9.63 -17.80 34.37
C ASN A 29 10.35 -18.20 33.06
N SER A 30 10.17 -19.43 32.58
CA SER A 30 10.47 -19.71 31.17
C SER A 30 9.30 -19.23 30.30
N SER A 31 9.49 -18.13 29.59
CA SER A 31 8.57 -17.70 28.54
C SER A 31 8.53 -18.75 27.42
N LYS A 32 7.32 -19.11 26.98
CA LYS A 32 7.09 -19.97 25.82
C LYS A 32 6.32 -19.18 24.76
N TYR A 33 6.32 -19.68 23.53
CA TYR A 33 5.63 -19.07 22.41
C TYR A 33 4.56 -20.02 21.86
N CYS A 34 3.41 -19.47 21.50
CA CYS A 34 2.33 -20.21 20.85
C CYS A 34 1.75 -19.40 19.71
N ILE A 35 1.13 -20.08 18.74
CA ILE A 35 0.43 -19.42 17.63
C ILE A 35 -1.08 -19.41 17.89
N HIS A 36 -1.73 -18.27 17.68
CA HIS A 36 -3.17 -18.12 17.85
C HIS A 36 -3.90 -18.15 16.50
N SER A 37 -5.24 -18.27 16.54
CA SER A 37 -6.10 -18.37 15.35
C SER A 37 -6.07 -17.13 14.44
N ASP A 38 -5.68 -15.97 14.96
CA ASP A 38 -5.46 -14.74 14.21
C ASP A 38 -4.08 -14.67 13.54
N LYS A 39 -3.35 -15.80 13.51
CA LYS A 39 -2.00 -15.93 12.94
C LYS A 39 -0.97 -15.03 13.61
N LYS A 40 -1.15 -14.70 14.88
CA LYS A 40 -0.13 -14.01 15.69
C LYS A 40 0.56 -14.98 16.63
N ILE A 41 1.84 -14.72 16.89
CA ILE A 41 2.62 -15.47 17.87
C ILE A 41 2.72 -14.66 19.17
N TYR A 42 2.33 -15.29 20.26
CA TYR A 42 2.29 -14.71 21.59
C TYR A 42 3.36 -15.31 22.47
N GLU A 43 4.04 -14.47 23.24
CA GLU A 43 4.81 -14.92 24.39
C GLU A 43 3.85 -15.17 25.55
N VAL A 44 3.95 -16.34 26.16
CA VAL A 44 3.09 -16.75 27.27
C VAL A 44 3.93 -17.17 28.45
N LYS A 45 3.46 -16.77 29.64
CA LYS A 45 3.97 -17.30 30.90
C LYS A 45 3.45 -18.72 31.03
N THR A 46 4.35 -19.67 31.24
CA THR A 46 3.99 -21.05 31.59
C THR A 46 4.04 -21.24 33.11
N GLY A 47 3.07 -21.99 33.66
CA GLY A 47 2.92 -22.18 35.11
C GLY A 47 1.48 -22.01 35.60
N THR A 48 1.30 -21.81 36.90
CA THR A 48 -0.02 -21.70 37.57
C THR A 48 -0.84 -20.49 37.13
N ASP A 49 -0.19 -19.45 36.61
CA ASP A 49 -0.81 -18.21 36.11
C ASP A 49 -0.48 -18.02 34.63
N CYS A 50 -0.97 -18.91 33.77
CA CYS A 50 -0.77 -18.74 32.35
C CYS A 50 -1.43 -17.43 31.91
N SER A 51 -0.62 -16.56 31.32
CA SER A 51 -1.02 -15.22 30.91
C SER A 51 -0.14 -14.81 29.73
N GLN A 52 -0.72 -14.03 28.84
CA GLN A 52 0.03 -13.39 27.77
C GLN A 52 1.06 -12.43 28.39
N LEU A 53 2.31 -12.55 27.96
CA LEU A 53 3.39 -11.64 28.30
C LEU A 53 3.52 -10.61 27.16
N GLY A 54 3.20 -9.35 27.45
CA GLY A 54 3.42 -8.24 26.53
C GLY A 54 2.55 -8.27 25.27
N THR A 55 3.03 -7.61 24.21
CA THR A 55 2.39 -7.58 22.90
C THR A 55 2.81 -8.79 22.08
N PRO A 56 1.95 -9.29 21.17
CA PRO A 56 2.37 -10.31 20.21
C PRO A 56 3.57 -9.81 19.40
N LEU A 57 4.37 -10.75 18.90
CA LEU A 57 5.45 -10.43 17.98
C LEU A 57 4.86 -9.72 16.75
N SER A 58 5.51 -8.65 16.28
CA SER A 58 4.99 -7.82 15.18
C SER A 58 6.04 -7.44 14.15
N ASP A 59 7.31 -7.56 14.47
CA ASP A 59 8.38 -7.13 13.57
C ASP A 59 8.46 -8.06 12.37
N ALA A 60 8.67 -7.48 11.18
CA ALA A 60 8.83 -8.25 9.96
C ALA A 60 10.13 -9.07 10.03
N GLY A 61 10.07 -10.35 9.66
CA GLY A 61 11.25 -11.22 9.72
C GLY A 61 10.92 -12.69 9.84
N VAL A 62 11.97 -13.49 10.07
CA VAL A 62 11.89 -14.94 10.22
C VAL A 62 12.15 -15.32 11.67
N TYR A 63 11.29 -16.16 12.21
CA TYR A 63 11.30 -16.60 13.60
C TYR A 63 11.36 -18.12 13.66
N ALA A 64 12.33 -18.63 14.43
CA ALA A 64 12.48 -20.06 14.68
C ALA A 64 12.08 -20.38 16.12
N PHE A 65 11.40 -21.51 16.30
CA PHE A 65 11.02 -22.02 17.62
C PHE A 65 11.36 -23.50 17.72
N GLU A 66 11.78 -23.94 18.90
CA GLU A 66 11.88 -25.36 19.24
C GLU A 66 10.61 -25.77 20.00
N ASP A 67 9.75 -26.58 19.37
CA ASP A 67 8.49 -27.07 19.92
C ASP A 67 8.43 -28.60 19.87
N ALA A 68 8.28 -29.23 21.04
CA ALA A 68 8.21 -30.69 21.17
C ALA A 68 6.84 -31.27 20.78
N ASN A 69 5.85 -30.42 20.44
CA ASN A 69 4.45 -30.77 20.24
C ASN A 69 3.85 -31.51 21.46
N ASP A 70 4.33 -31.17 22.65
CA ASP A 70 3.88 -31.72 23.93
C ASP A 70 2.77 -30.85 24.56
N GLY A 71 2.30 -29.83 23.85
CA GLY A 71 1.30 -28.89 24.31
C GLY A 71 1.84 -27.81 25.26
N ASN A 72 3.16 -27.64 25.40
CA ASN A 72 3.74 -26.63 26.29
C ASN A 72 4.20 -25.35 25.59
N GLY A 73 4.01 -25.24 24.28
CA GLY A 73 4.53 -24.12 23.49
C GLY A 73 6.02 -24.25 23.15
N GLY A 74 6.44 -23.49 22.15
CA GLY A 74 7.81 -23.48 21.68
C GLY A 74 8.72 -22.56 22.49
N THR A 75 10.03 -22.82 22.45
CA THR A 75 11.05 -21.88 22.91
C THR A 75 11.64 -21.14 21.71
N ALA A 76 11.73 -19.81 21.78
CA ALA A 76 12.33 -19.03 20.69
C ALA A 76 13.81 -19.38 20.50
N VAL A 77 14.20 -19.49 19.24
CA VAL A 77 15.58 -19.73 18.82
C VAL A 77 16.08 -18.47 18.14
N THR A 78 17.12 -17.86 18.69
CA THR A 78 17.73 -16.67 18.11
C THR A 78 18.62 -17.06 16.93
N LEU A 79 18.25 -16.62 15.73
CA LEU A 79 19.00 -16.88 14.51
C LEU A 79 20.37 -16.19 14.55
N GLY A 80 21.44 -16.89 14.18
CA GLY A 80 22.81 -16.35 14.17
C GLY A 80 23.41 -16.02 15.54
N ALA A 81 22.70 -16.25 16.65
CA ALA A 81 23.20 -15.96 18.00
C ALA A 81 23.55 -17.23 18.78
N ALA A 82 24.29 -17.03 19.89
CA ALA A 82 24.65 -18.09 20.82
C ALA A 82 23.39 -18.69 21.47
N GLY A 83 23.18 -19.99 21.25
CA GLY A 83 22.07 -20.77 21.80
C GLY A 83 22.22 -22.25 21.44
N SER A 84 21.52 -23.13 22.17
CA SER A 84 21.50 -24.57 21.88
C SER A 84 20.11 -24.97 21.38
N VAL A 85 20.03 -25.50 20.17
CA VAL A 85 18.87 -26.34 19.78
C VAL A 85 19.09 -27.71 20.41
N THR A 86 18.17 -28.14 21.27
CA THR A 86 18.32 -29.42 21.98
C THR A 86 17.94 -30.59 21.08
N THR A 87 16.95 -30.38 20.21
CA THR A 87 16.37 -31.41 19.35
C THR A 87 15.99 -30.82 17.99
N ALA A 88 16.82 -31.07 16.96
CA ALA A 88 16.60 -30.56 15.59
C ALA A 88 15.20 -30.84 15.03
N LYS A 89 14.64 -32.04 15.33
CA LYS A 89 13.31 -32.47 14.86
C LYS A 89 12.15 -31.58 15.35
N ASN A 90 12.37 -30.80 16.41
CA ASN A 90 11.37 -29.95 17.05
C ASN A 90 11.37 -28.52 16.49
N LEU A 91 12.27 -28.20 15.55
CA LEU A 91 12.33 -26.85 14.99
C LEU A 91 11.13 -26.55 14.07
N VAL A 92 10.53 -25.39 14.26
CA VAL A 92 9.49 -24.83 13.39
C VAL A 92 9.87 -23.40 13.02
N LEU A 93 9.54 -22.99 11.80
CA LEU A 93 9.93 -21.70 11.23
C LEU A 93 8.69 -20.92 10.79
N TYR A 94 8.66 -19.63 11.08
CA TYR A 94 7.57 -18.73 10.69
C TYR A 94 8.13 -17.45 10.09
N GLN A 95 7.43 -16.93 9.08
CA GLN A 95 7.69 -15.62 8.49
C GLN A 95 6.60 -14.64 8.93
N CYS A 96 7.00 -13.49 9.43
CA CYS A 96 6.12 -12.39 9.81
C CYS A 96 6.08 -11.33 8.69
N VAL A 97 4.89 -11.06 8.16
CA VAL A 97 4.63 -9.95 7.23
C VAL A 97 3.47 -9.13 7.78
N SER A 98 3.72 -7.86 8.10
CA SER A 98 2.73 -6.94 8.69
C SER A 98 2.03 -7.51 9.93
N GLY A 99 2.78 -8.21 10.79
CA GLY A 99 2.25 -8.82 12.03
C GLY A 99 1.47 -10.12 11.84
N ILE A 100 1.44 -10.68 10.63
CA ILE A 100 0.81 -11.97 10.32
C ILE A 100 1.91 -13.02 10.13
N PHE A 101 1.84 -14.11 10.90
CA PHE A 101 2.79 -15.21 10.86
C PHE A 101 2.27 -16.34 9.99
N THR A 102 3.08 -16.74 9.01
CA THR A 102 2.83 -17.92 8.18
C THR A 102 3.97 -18.91 8.38
N GLN A 103 3.63 -20.18 8.57
CA GLN A 103 4.65 -21.23 8.67
C GLN A 103 5.44 -21.29 7.38
N THR A 104 6.76 -21.32 7.49
CA THR A 104 7.69 -21.37 6.37
C THR A 104 8.72 -22.47 6.62
N TYR A 105 9.58 -22.70 5.64
CA TYR A 105 10.55 -23.80 5.63
C TYR A 105 11.82 -23.33 4.92
N GLY A 106 12.91 -24.08 5.06
CA GLY A 106 14.19 -23.69 4.49
C GLY A 106 15.36 -24.01 5.41
N HIS A 107 16.43 -23.21 5.29
CA HIS A 107 17.66 -23.41 6.04
C HIS A 107 17.90 -22.26 7.01
N ILE A 108 18.34 -22.58 8.23
CA ILE A 108 18.69 -21.59 9.25
C ILE A 108 20.07 -21.91 9.85
N ILE A 109 20.78 -20.89 10.30
CA ILE A 109 22.01 -21.03 11.07
C ILE A 109 21.69 -20.77 12.55
N VAL A 110 22.02 -21.75 13.41
CA VAL A 110 21.79 -21.70 14.86
C VAL A 110 23.03 -22.17 15.63
N GLY A 111 23.33 -21.54 16.77
CA GLY A 111 24.44 -21.92 17.65
C GLY A 111 25.82 -21.41 17.20
N SER A 112 26.66 -20.99 18.15
CA SER A 112 27.77 -20.06 17.90
C SER A 112 29.18 -20.64 17.85
N SER A 113 29.44 -21.86 18.34
CA SER A 113 30.82 -22.41 18.30
C SER A 113 31.15 -23.11 16.99
N ASP A 114 30.16 -23.77 16.39
CA ASP A 114 30.36 -24.63 15.22
C ASP A 114 29.34 -24.39 14.10
N ASN A 115 28.51 -23.32 14.18
CA ASN A 115 27.41 -23.02 13.26
C ASN A 115 26.59 -24.26 12.87
N LYS A 116 25.47 -24.54 13.54
CA LYS A 116 24.58 -25.61 13.08
C LYS A 116 23.68 -25.10 11.97
N TYR A 117 23.83 -25.71 10.80
CA TYR A 117 22.99 -25.51 9.64
C TYR A 117 21.82 -26.46 9.73
N CYS A 118 20.64 -25.93 10.02
CA CYS A 118 19.42 -26.72 10.16
C CYS A 118 18.56 -26.57 8.91
N THR A 119 18.05 -27.70 8.42
CA THR A 119 17.09 -27.79 7.32
C THR A 119 15.73 -28.14 7.91
N ILE A 120 14.75 -27.29 7.66
CA ILE A 120 13.36 -27.41 8.12
C ILE A 120 12.50 -27.77 6.92
N THR A 121 11.76 -28.89 7.00
CA THR A 121 11.09 -29.51 5.84
C THR A 121 9.58 -29.41 5.89
N ALA A 122 8.91 -29.24 4.74
CA ALA A 122 7.44 -29.26 4.64
C ALA A 122 6.87 -30.66 4.37
N GLU A 123 7.69 -31.58 3.85
CA GLU A 123 7.23 -32.89 3.37
C GLU A 123 6.84 -33.83 4.51
N ALA A 124 5.67 -34.43 4.37
CA ALA A 124 5.18 -35.44 5.29
C ALA A 124 6.08 -36.70 5.27
N GLY A 125 6.77 -36.97 6.37
CA GLY A 125 7.65 -38.14 6.54
C GLY A 125 9.13 -37.81 6.52
N GLN A 126 9.49 -36.57 6.21
CA GLN A 126 10.84 -36.05 6.42
C GLN A 126 10.99 -35.48 7.83
N THR A 127 12.19 -35.60 8.39
CA THR A 127 12.54 -35.02 9.70
C THR A 127 13.55 -33.91 9.49
N ASN A 128 13.38 -32.79 10.19
CA ASN A 128 14.38 -31.72 10.21
C ASN A 128 15.76 -32.27 10.59
N SER A 129 16.79 -31.74 9.96
CA SER A 129 18.17 -32.18 10.16
C SER A 129 19.06 -30.99 10.44
N CYS A 130 19.99 -31.09 11.38
CA CYS A 130 21.03 -30.09 11.60
C CYS A 130 22.41 -30.70 11.40
N SER A 131 23.30 -29.98 10.71
CA SER A 131 24.69 -30.37 10.45
C SER A 131 25.64 -29.26 10.90
N SER A 132 26.85 -29.61 11.32
CA SER A 132 27.95 -28.65 11.55
C SER A 132 28.77 -28.40 10.27
N THR A 133 28.44 -29.08 9.17
CA THR A 133 29.05 -28.83 7.87
C THR A 133 28.23 -27.79 7.15
N ASP A 134 28.87 -26.68 6.79
CA ASP A 134 28.29 -25.64 5.94
C ASP A 134 27.80 -26.28 4.63
N PRO A 135 26.50 -26.21 4.30
CA PRO A 135 26.00 -26.60 3.00
C PRO A 135 26.42 -25.58 1.92
N THR A 136 27.71 -25.27 1.81
CA THR A 136 28.42 -24.48 0.78
C THR A 136 27.83 -23.17 0.25
N THR A 137 26.63 -22.73 0.63
CA THR A 137 25.94 -21.60 -0.01
C THR A 137 24.83 -21.03 0.88
N LEU A 138 25.20 -20.31 1.94
CA LEU A 138 24.38 -19.25 2.52
C LEU A 138 25.08 -17.91 2.26
N GLY A 139 25.16 -17.53 0.99
CA GLY A 139 25.72 -16.24 0.58
C GLY A 139 24.73 -15.10 0.87
N ALA A 140 25.25 -13.91 1.18
CA ALA A 140 24.42 -12.76 1.56
C ALA A 140 23.52 -12.25 0.41
N SER A 141 22.28 -11.96 0.79
CA SER A 141 21.32 -10.98 0.25
C SER A 141 21.07 -10.93 -1.26
N VAL A 142 20.30 -11.88 -1.81
CA VAL A 142 19.35 -11.66 -2.94
C VAL A 142 18.25 -12.74 -2.89
N SER A 143 17.01 -12.42 -3.28
CA SER A 143 16.03 -13.45 -3.67
C SER A 143 16.55 -14.25 -4.87
N LYS A 144 16.78 -15.55 -4.71
CA LYS A 144 17.31 -16.45 -5.76
C LYS A 144 16.39 -17.62 -6.01
N LEU A 145 16.34 -18.08 -7.26
CA LEU A 145 15.65 -19.32 -7.62
C LEU A 145 16.63 -20.47 -7.41
N VAL A 146 16.33 -21.34 -6.45
CA VAL A 146 17.12 -22.56 -6.25
C VAL A 146 16.34 -23.81 -6.59
N THR A 147 17.09 -24.79 -7.05
CA THR A 147 16.59 -26.15 -7.22
C THR A 147 16.28 -26.73 -5.86
N ASP A 148 15.09 -27.30 -5.68
CA ASP A 148 14.73 -28.10 -4.51
C ASP A 148 15.45 -29.47 -4.57
N SER A 149 16.79 -29.46 -4.59
CA SER A 149 17.62 -30.65 -4.73
C SER A 149 17.45 -31.61 -3.55
N THR A 150 17.01 -31.07 -2.41
CA THR A 150 16.74 -31.78 -1.16
C THR A 150 15.30 -32.28 -1.04
N LYS A 151 14.42 -31.99 -2.02
CA LYS A 151 13.02 -32.41 -2.04
C LYS A 151 12.24 -31.94 -0.80
N LEU A 152 12.49 -30.72 -0.35
CA LEU A 152 11.86 -30.14 0.83
C LEU A 152 10.37 -29.88 0.64
N PHE A 153 9.96 -29.63 -0.61
CA PHE A 153 8.59 -29.31 -0.98
C PHE A 153 8.03 -30.24 -2.04
N THR A 154 8.90 -30.86 -2.85
CA THR A 154 8.43 -31.69 -3.96
C THR A 154 9.27 -32.95 -4.13
N ASN A 155 8.61 -34.03 -4.57
CA ASN A 155 9.29 -35.30 -4.85
C ASN A 155 10.21 -35.23 -6.09
N ASP A 156 10.24 -34.08 -6.77
CA ASP A 156 10.87 -33.82 -8.06
C ASP A 156 12.02 -32.82 -7.90
N ASN A 157 13.25 -33.28 -8.14
CA ASN A 157 14.46 -32.48 -7.98
C ASN A 157 14.69 -31.44 -9.09
N SER A 158 13.79 -31.34 -10.09
CA SER A 158 13.87 -30.35 -11.17
C SER A 158 13.13 -29.05 -10.87
N LYS A 159 12.34 -29.04 -9.80
CA LYS A 159 11.47 -27.95 -9.40
C LYS A 159 12.25 -26.88 -8.64
N LYS A 160 12.03 -25.61 -9.00
CA LYS A 160 12.69 -24.48 -8.34
C LYS A 160 11.76 -23.79 -7.35
N VAL A 161 12.34 -23.27 -6.28
CA VAL A 161 11.67 -22.47 -5.25
C VAL A 161 12.36 -21.12 -5.15
N VAL A 162 11.59 -20.07 -4.90
CA VAL A 162 12.18 -18.76 -4.63
C VAL A 162 12.70 -18.79 -3.22
N ALA A 163 13.89 -18.27 -3.03
CA ALA A 163 14.51 -18.27 -1.75
C ALA A 163 15.05 -16.91 -1.38
N THR A 164 14.67 -16.48 -0.19
CA THR A 164 15.09 -15.20 0.37
C THR A 164 16.19 -15.49 1.38
N SER A 165 17.40 -15.03 1.06
CA SER A 165 18.57 -15.17 1.93
C SER A 165 18.77 -13.92 2.78
N ALA A 166 19.07 -14.11 4.07
CA ALA A 166 19.77 -13.15 4.90
C ALA A 166 21.05 -13.80 5.44
N GLU A 167 21.91 -13.05 6.15
CA GLU A 167 23.19 -13.58 6.68
C GLU A 167 23.04 -14.88 7.48
N ASN A 168 21.89 -15.11 8.13
CA ASN A 168 21.69 -16.21 9.07
C ASN A 168 20.55 -17.18 8.71
N TYR A 169 19.87 -16.97 7.58
CA TYR A 169 18.79 -17.85 7.15
C TYR A 169 18.55 -17.78 5.65
N TYR A 170 17.85 -18.80 5.17
CA TYR A 170 17.40 -18.96 3.81
C TYR A 170 16.02 -19.58 3.84
N ILE A 171 15.00 -18.75 3.67
CA ILE A 171 13.63 -19.25 3.60
C ILE A 171 13.34 -19.63 2.17
N LEU A 172 12.70 -20.78 2.01
CA LEU A 172 12.18 -21.24 0.75
C LEU A 172 10.69 -20.89 0.74
N ASP A 173 10.33 -19.95 -0.12
CA ASP A 173 9.00 -19.40 -0.19
C ASP A 173 8.24 -20.06 -1.35
N VAL A 174 7.24 -20.86 -0.98
CA VAL A 174 6.28 -21.50 -1.90
C VAL A 174 4.96 -20.74 -1.98
N SER A 175 4.81 -19.65 -1.22
CA SER A 175 3.66 -18.74 -1.24
C SER A 175 3.75 -17.69 -2.34
N PHE A 176 4.83 -17.68 -3.12
CA PHE A 176 4.89 -17.04 -4.42
C PHE A 176 3.97 -17.78 -5.41
N ASP A 177 2.67 -17.62 -5.21
CA ASP A 177 1.60 -18.11 -6.06
C ASP A 177 1.13 -17.01 -7.03
N GLY A 178 0.51 -17.43 -8.13
CA GLY A 178 -0.18 -16.53 -9.06
C GLY A 178 0.66 -15.76 -10.09
N GLU A 179 1.98 -15.59 -9.88
CA GLU A 179 2.81 -14.73 -10.74
C GLU A 179 3.97 -15.50 -11.41
N ASP A 180 4.39 -15.01 -12.57
CA ASP A 180 5.60 -15.47 -13.24
C ASP A 180 6.83 -14.69 -12.73
N TYR A 181 8.01 -15.30 -12.78
CA TYR A 181 9.25 -14.69 -12.31
C TYR A 181 10.32 -14.68 -13.38
N CYS A 182 11.17 -13.66 -13.28
CA CYS A 182 12.31 -13.49 -14.13
C CYS A 182 13.60 -13.56 -13.33
N VAL A 183 14.61 -14.16 -13.95
CA VAL A 183 15.97 -14.26 -13.42
C VAL A 183 16.90 -13.53 -14.37
N ASP A 184 17.69 -12.60 -13.84
CA ASP A 184 18.71 -11.90 -14.62
C ASP A 184 20.04 -12.69 -14.70
N LYS A 185 21.01 -12.10 -15.42
CA LYS A 185 22.39 -12.62 -15.57
C LYS A 185 23.11 -12.85 -14.24
N CYS A 186 22.70 -12.16 -13.18
CA CYS A 186 23.28 -12.22 -11.85
C CYS A 186 22.57 -13.25 -10.94
N GLY A 187 21.46 -13.83 -11.40
CA GLY A 187 20.66 -14.79 -10.65
C GLY A 187 19.65 -14.15 -9.69
N GLU A 188 19.41 -12.85 -9.80
CA GLU A 188 18.39 -12.16 -8.99
C GLU A 188 16.98 -12.48 -9.50
N VAL A 189 16.06 -12.76 -8.59
CA VAL A 189 14.66 -13.06 -8.91
C VAL A 189 13.81 -11.81 -8.67
N PHE A 190 13.04 -11.44 -9.69
CA PHE A 190 12.01 -10.42 -9.60
C PHE A 190 10.71 -10.92 -10.20
N ASN A 191 9.60 -10.35 -9.75
CA ASN A 191 8.31 -10.55 -10.42
C ASN A 191 8.46 -10.12 -11.90
N ARG A 192 7.86 -10.90 -12.81
CA ARG A 192 7.94 -10.66 -14.26
C ARG A 192 7.55 -9.24 -14.65
N LYS A 193 6.54 -8.63 -14.01
CA LYS A 193 6.12 -7.24 -14.26
C LYS A 193 7.27 -6.26 -14.04
N THR A 194 8.02 -6.41 -12.94
CA THR A 194 9.22 -5.62 -12.67
C THR A 194 10.32 -5.89 -13.71
N GLY A 195 10.47 -7.14 -14.16
CA GLY A 195 11.43 -7.54 -15.19
C GLY A 195 11.15 -6.93 -16.55
N LEU A 196 9.90 -7.00 -17.00
CA LEU A 196 9.41 -6.40 -18.24
C LEU A 196 9.65 -4.90 -18.28
N CYS A 197 9.65 -4.23 -17.13
CA CYS A 197 9.93 -2.79 -17.04
C CYS A 197 11.42 -2.45 -16.88
N LYS A 198 12.29 -3.44 -16.63
CA LYS A 198 13.75 -3.29 -16.59
C LYS A 198 14.43 -3.72 -17.89
N ALA A 199 13.74 -4.50 -18.73
CA ALA A 199 14.16 -4.95 -20.05
C ALA A 199 14.61 -3.76 -20.93
N ASP A 200 15.78 -3.86 -21.57
CA ASP A 200 16.17 -2.87 -22.56
C ASP A 200 15.35 -3.02 -23.87
N THR A 201 15.44 -2.05 -24.76
CA THR A 201 14.70 -2.03 -26.03
C THR A 201 15.11 -3.12 -27.03
N THR A 202 16.14 -3.90 -26.74
CA THR A 202 16.65 -4.99 -27.59
C THR A 202 15.93 -6.33 -27.36
N GLY A 203 15.04 -6.41 -26.37
CA GLY A 203 14.01 -7.45 -26.31
C GLY A 203 14.35 -8.69 -25.48
N GLU A 204 15.45 -8.68 -24.73
CA GLU A 204 15.67 -9.68 -23.67
C GLU A 204 15.22 -9.08 -22.35
N ASP A 205 13.98 -9.41 -21.98
CA ASP A 205 13.36 -9.04 -20.71
C ASP A 205 14.00 -9.76 -19.52
N CYS A 206 14.39 -11.01 -19.75
CA CYS A 206 14.89 -11.92 -18.75
C CYS A 206 15.82 -12.95 -19.40
N ASP A 207 16.90 -13.33 -18.70
CA ASP A 207 17.77 -14.44 -19.16
C ASP A 207 17.06 -15.78 -19.04
N SER A 208 16.20 -15.92 -18.03
CA SER A 208 15.41 -17.12 -17.80
C SER A 208 14.08 -16.77 -17.15
N TYR A 209 13.03 -17.42 -17.64
CA TYR A 209 11.65 -17.20 -17.23
C TYR A 209 11.09 -18.44 -16.53
N TYR A 210 10.45 -18.23 -15.38
CA TYR A 210 9.91 -19.31 -14.54
C TYR A 210 8.43 -19.10 -14.27
N ASN A 211 7.63 -20.12 -14.59
CA ASN A 211 6.20 -20.14 -14.25
C ASN A 211 6.03 -20.78 -12.88
N CYS A 212 5.46 -20.03 -11.93
CA CYS A 212 5.26 -20.47 -10.55
C CYS A 212 3.77 -20.61 -10.18
N SER A 213 2.87 -20.70 -11.16
CA SER A 213 1.39 -20.73 -10.99
C SER A 213 0.83 -21.88 -10.13
N LYS A 214 1.69 -22.80 -9.66
CA LYS A 214 1.32 -23.95 -8.81
C LYS A 214 2.18 -24.04 -7.54
N GLY A 215 2.70 -22.90 -7.06
CA GLY A 215 3.56 -22.82 -5.87
C GLY A 215 4.96 -23.40 -6.06
N VAL A 216 5.29 -23.81 -7.30
CA VAL A 216 6.61 -24.33 -7.66
C VAL A 216 7.00 -23.85 -9.04
N CYS A 217 8.21 -23.34 -9.16
CA CYS A 217 8.69 -22.67 -10.35
C CYS A 217 9.30 -23.67 -11.34
N GLN A 218 8.81 -23.64 -12.58
CA GLN A 218 9.37 -24.40 -13.70
C GLN A 218 9.93 -23.45 -14.75
N LEU A 219 11.13 -23.74 -15.25
CA LEU A 219 11.69 -23.01 -16.40
C LEU A 219 10.70 -23.16 -17.55
N SER A 220 10.18 -22.04 -18.04
CA SER A 220 9.25 -22.06 -19.16
C SER A 220 9.99 -21.76 -20.45
N ASN A 221 9.85 -22.68 -21.41
CA ASN A 221 10.45 -22.59 -22.74
C ASN A 221 9.64 -21.69 -23.69
N THR A 222 8.48 -21.24 -23.25
CA THR A 222 7.65 -20.26 -23.92
C THR A 222 7.78 -18.95 -23.15
N ASN A 223 8.38 -17.91 -23.74
CA ASN A 223 8.13 -16.56 -23.23
C ASN A 223 6.65 -16.27 -23.53
N ALA A 224 5.77 -16.62 -22.58
CA ALA A 224 4.36 -16.87 -22.85
C ALA A 224 3.53 -15.60 -23.14
N ASN A 225 4.19 -14.44 -23.29
CA ASN A 225 3.60 -13.26 -23.89
C ASN A 225 4.74 -12.41 -24.47
N PRO A 226 4.88 -12.28 -25.81
CA PRO A 226 5.71 -11.21 -26.36
C PRO A 226 5.14 -9.91 -25.82
N ARG A 227 5.96 -9.08 -25.15
CA ARG A 227 5.64 -7.75 -24.58
C ARG A 227 4.22 -7.31 -24.94
N GLN A 228 3.22 -7.76 -24.18
CA GLN A 228 1.82 -7.47 -24.50
C GLN A 228 1.60 -6.01 -24.15
N SER A 229 1.70 -5.18 -25.19
CA SER A 229 1.58 -3.72 -25.23
C SER A 229 2.26 -2.95 -24.09
N SER A 230 2.89 -1.85 -24.46
CA SER A 230 3.63 -0.97 -23.59
C SER A 230 2.82 -0.32 -22.45
N ASP A 231 1.57 -0.70 -22.20
CA ASP A 231 0.65 -0.07 -21.24
C ASP A 231 1.02 -0.30 -19.76
N GLU A 232 1.79 -1.32 -19.42
CA GLU A 232 2.08 -1.67 -18.01
C GLU A 232 3.42 -1.20 -17.44
N CYS A 233 4.29 -0.61 -18.28
CA CYS A 233 5.56 -0.06 -17.82
C CYS A 233 5.55 1.44 -17.97
N ILE A 234 5.93 2.15 -16.89
CA ILE A 234 6.37 3.55 -16.96
C ILE A 234 7.31 3.68 -18.17
N PRO A 235 7.27 4.79 -18.92
CA PRO A 235 8.30 5.05 -19.91
C PRO A 235 9.66 4.76 -19.32
N ALA A 236 10.43 3.94 -20.05
CA ALA A 236 11.88 4.00 -20.00
C ALA A 236 12.27 5.42 -20.42
N ALA A 237 12.08 6.38 -19.53
CA ALA A 237 12.81 7.61 -19.57
C ALA A 237 14.15 7.24 -18.97
N ASP A 238 15.14 7.11 -19.84
CA ASP A 238 16.54 6.91 -19.50
C ASP A 238 17.07 8.04 -18.56
N THR A 239 16.25 9.05 -18.31
CA THR A 239 16.42 10.17 -17.39
C THR A 239 15.43 10.12 -16.22
N GLN A 240 15.98 10.25 -15.01
CA GLN A 240 15.29 10.55 -13.76
C GLN A 240 14.12 11.52 -13.96
N CYS A 241 12.88 11.11 -13.63
CA CYS A 241 11.72 12.01 -13.70
C CYS A 241 11.80 13.04 -12.57
N ASP A 242 11.52 14.30 -12.91
CA ASP A 242 11.27 15.33 -11.92
C ASP A 242 10.03 14.99 -11.08
N LYS A 243 10.01 15.47 -9.84
CA LYS A 243 8.85 15.29 -8.96
C LYS A 243 7.60 15.93 -9.58
N GLY A 244 6.52 15.17 -9.70
CA GLY A 244 5.18 15.65 -10.06
C GLY A 244 4.37 14.66 -10.90
N TYR A 245 3.32 15.17 -11.55
CA TYR A 245 2.36 14.35 -12.28
C TYR A 245 2.70 14.22 -13.77
N TYR A 246 2.42 13.05 -14.33
CA TYR A 246 2.63 12.71 -15.73
C TYR A 246 1.41 12.00 -16.28
N LEU A 247 1.10 12.29 -17.55
CA LEU A 247 0.10 11.56 -18.31
C LEU A 247 0.80 10.49 -19.12
N VAL A 248 0.40 9.24 -19.00
CA VAL A 248 1.09 8.11 -19.65
C VAL A 248 0.08 7.24 -20.39
N LYS A 249 0.40 6.85 -21.63
CA LYS A 249 -0.39 5.88 -22.41
C LYS A 249 0.55 5.01 -23.21
N GLY A 250 0.34 3.69 -23.19
CA GLY A 250 1.28 2.77 -23.84
C GLY A 250 2.70 2.97 -23.33
N GLY A 251 2.87 3.29 -22.05
CA GLY A 251 4.19 3.47 -21.45
C GLY A 251 4.98 4.65 -22.02
N GLU A 252 4.34 5.59 -22.69
CA GLU A 252 4.97 6.83 -23.15
C GLU A 252 4.37 8.03 -22.42
N ILE A 253 5.21 9.03 -22.12
CA ILE A 253 4.73 10.30 -21.57
C ILE A 253 3.98 11.04 -22.67
N ILE A 254 2.70 11.27 -22.43
CA ILE A 254 1.81 11.97 -23.34
C ILE A 254 1.94 13.48 -23.13
N LYS A 255 2.10 14.16 -24.25
CA LYS A 255 2.43 15.58 -24.37
C LYS A 255 1.34 16.36 -25.15
N ASP A 256 0.50 15.66 -25.92
CA ASP A 256 -0.60 16.30 -26.62
C ASP A 256 -1.87 16.36 -25.77
N THR A 257 -2.79 17.24 -26.19
CA THR A 257 -4.11 17.43 -25.55
C THR A 257 -5.22 16.58 -26.18
N THR A 258 -4.89 15.80 -27.22
CA THR A 258 -5.87 15.04 -28.02
C THR A 258 -6.01 13.59 -27.54
N THR A 259 -5.01 13.08 -26.85
CA THR A 259 -4.95 11.71 -26.36
C THR A 259 -5.85 11.54 -25.15
N THR A 260 -6.89 10.73 -25.30
CA THR A 260 -7.80 10.32 -24.23
C THR A 260 -7.49 8.92 -23.71
N GLY A 261 -8.00 8.61 -22.52
CA GLY A 261 -7.84 7.29 -21.89
C GLY A 261 -6.41 7.01 -21.46
N ALA A 262 -5.64 8.04 -21.11
CA ALA A 262 -4.32 7.90 -20.55
C ALA A 262 -4.40 7.80 -19.02
N THR A 263 -3.35 7.21 -18.43
CA THR A 263 -3.22 6.91 -17.00
C THR A 263 -2.49 8.06 -16.31
N LEU A 264 -2.97 8.47 -15.13
CA LEU A 264 -2.30 9.47 -14.31
C LEU A 264 -1.23 8.82 -13.43
N TRP A 265 -0.02 9.35 -13.49
CA TRP A 265 1.08 8.91 -12.63
C TRP A 265 1.63 10.07 -11.82
N PHE A 266 2.08 9.78 -10.59
CA PHE A 266 2.84 10.70 -9.75
C PHE A 266 4.23 10.15 -9.50
N CYS A 267 5.26 10.90 -9.86
CA CYS A 267 6.65 10.56 -9.54
C CYS A 267 7.10 11.42 -8.35
N PRO A 268 7.58 10.84 -7.23
CA PRO A 268 8.13 11.60 -6.11
C PRO A 268 9.50 12.23 -6.43
N GLY A 269 10.06 11.93 -7.61
CA GLY A 269 11.42 12.19 -8.04
C GLY A 269 12.18 10.87 -8.17
N GLY A 270 12.79 10.58 -9.32
CA GLY A 270 13.40 9.26 -9.56
C GLY A 270 12.65 8.41 -10.58
N LYS A 271 12.81 7.09 -10.47
CA LYS A 271 12.17 6.08 -11.33
C LYS A 271 10.90 5.47 -10.72
N ASP A 272 10.62 5.75 -9.44
CA ASP A 272 9.55 5.11 -8.69
C ASP A 272 8.22 5.90 -8.77
N CYS A 273 7.63 5.95 -9.96
CA CYS A 273 6.34 6.60 -10.15
C CYS A 273 5.19 5.70 -9.66
N GLN A 274 4.14 6.31 -9.13
CA GLN A 274 2.94 5.62 -8.62
C GLN A 274 1.75 5.92 -9.52
N ASP A 275 0.97 4.89 -9.86
CA ASP A 275 -0.34 5.05 -10.50
C ASP A 275 -1.28 5.80 -9.54
N LYS A 276 -1.91 6.85 -10.06
CA LYS A 276 -2.90 7.68 -9.37
C LYS A 276 -4.22 7.73 -10.13
N THR A 277 -4.48 6.72 -10.96
CA THR A 277 -5.76 6.54 -11.65
C THR A 277 -6.89 6.45 -10.64
N GLY A 278 -7.95 7.22 -10.91
CA GLY A 278 -9.09 7.38 -10.00
C GLY A 278 -9.07 8.68 -9.20
N LEU A 279 -7.97 9.44 -9.20
CA LEU A 279 -8.01 10.84 -8.77
C LEU A 279 -8.74 11.68 -9.83
N LEU A 280 -9.66 12.52 -9.37
CA LEU A 280 -10.33 13.53 -10.19
C LEU A 280 -9.72 14.90 -9.92
N GLY A 281 -9.46 15.66 -10.97
CA GLY A 281 -8.88 16.99 -10.81
C GLY A 281 -8.07 17.48 -11.99
N PHE A 282 -7.24 18.49 -11.71
CA PHE A 282 -6.34 19.12 -12.66
C PHE A 282 -4.92 19.11 -12.09
N PHE A 283 -3.97 18.52 -12.82
CA PHE A 283 -2.60 18.32 -12.33
C PHE A 283 -1.59 18.97 -13.28
N ASN A 284 -0.60 19.68 -12.75
CA ASN A 284 0.49 20.22 -13.55
C ASN A 284 1.28 19.10 -14.22
N ASN A 285 1.29 19.09 -15.56
CA ASN A 285 1.96 18.06 -16.33
C ASN A 285 3.48 18.32 -16.32
N LYS A 286 4.25 17.51 -15.60
CA LYS A 286 5.72 17.62 -15.61
C LYS A 286 6.34 17.13 -16.92
N GLY A 287 5.60 16.37 -17.73
CA GLY A 287 6.02 15.98 -19.08
C GLY A 287 6.04 17.13 -20.07
N GLN A 288 5.33 18.23 -19.78
CA GLN A 288 5.20 19.37 -20.68
C GLN A 288 4.89 20.68 -19.95
N ALA A 289 5.77 21.67 -20.13
CA ALA A 289 5.58 23.00 -19.58
C ALA A 289 4.24 23.62 -20.02
N GLU A 290 3.61 24.37 -19.11
CA GLU A 290 2.36 25.13 -19.35
C GLU A 290 1.12 24.28 -19.69
N GLN A 291 1.18 22.96 -19.51
CA GLN A 291 0.05 22.06 -19.65
C GLN A 291 -0.40 21.47 -18.31
N TYR A 292 -1.69 21.16 -18.26
CA TYR A 292 -2.32 20.43 -17.17
C TYR A 292 -2.79 19.06 -17.67
N ILE A 293 -3.06 18.17 -16.73
CA ILE A 293 -3.72 16.89 -16.93
C ILE A 293 -5.10 17.04 -16.30
N GLU A 294 -6.15 16.95 -17.11
CA GLU A 294 -7.53 16.90 -16.64
C GLU A 294 -7.90 15.43 -16.45
N CYS A 295 -8.25 15.05 -15.22
CA CYS A 295 -8.76 13.73 -14.89
C CYS A 295 -10.22 13.79 -14.49
N THR A 296 -11.04 13.11 -15.28
CA THR A 296 -12.49 12.99 -15.10
C THR A 296 -12.86 11.54 -14.79
N VAL A 297 -14.15 11.29 -14.52
CA VAL A 297 -14.65 9.91 -14.34
C VAL A 297 -14.46 9.02 -15.58
N GLU A 298 -14.25 9.63 -16.76
CA GLU A 298 -13.99 8.92 -18.02
C GLU A 298 -12.50 8.65 -18.27
N GLY A 299 -11.62 9.18 -17.42
CA GLY A 299 -10.16 9.05 -17.52
C GLY A 299 -9.46 10.40 -17.62
N CYS A 300 -8.15 10.34 -17.90
CA CYS A 300 -7.29 11.52 -17.96
C CYS A 300 -6.87 11.88 -19.39
N LYS A 301 -6.71 13.19 -19.63
CA LYS A 301 -6.19 13.76 -20.89
C LYS A 301 -5.35 15.00 -20.62
N GLY A 302 -4.45 15.32 -21.54
CA GLY A 302 -3.73 16.58 -21.51
C GLY A 302 -4.70 17.73 -21.81
N THR A 303 -4.54 18.85 -21.12
CA THR A 303 -5.34 20.05 -21.36
C THR A 303 -4.47 21.30 -21.22
N THR A 304 -4.89 22.37 -21.87
CA THR A 304 -4.32 23.70 -21.70
C THR A 304 -5.30 24.56 -20.94
N VAL A 305 -4.81 25.24 -19.91
CA VAL A 305 -5.60 26.20 -19.15
C VAL A 305 -5.64 27.50 -19.95
N THR A 306 -6.66 27.63 -20.79
CA THR A 306 -6.89 28.78 -21.67
C THR A 306 -8.13 29.53 -21.22
N GLY A 307 -8.07 30.86 -21.13
CA GLY A 307 -9.23 31.70 -20.84
C GLY A 307 -8.93 32.86 -19.91
N THR A 308 -9.88 33.79 -19.80
CA THR A 308 -9.69 35.05 -19.05
C THR A 308 -10.78 35.32 -18.02
N SER A 309 -11.91 34.60 -18.07
CA SER A 309 -13.08 34.81 -17.21
C SER A 309 -13.94 33.55 -17.17
N CYS A 310 -14.74 33.40 -16.12
CA CYS A 310 -15.81 32.39 -16.05
C CYS A 310 -17.19 32.95 -16.41
N ASP A 311 -17.27 34.25 -16.70
CA ASP A 311 -18.49 34.86 -17.20
C ASP A 311 -18.69 34.48 -18.67
N SER A 312 -19.75 33.70 -18.91
CA SER A 312 -20.20 33.31 -20.25
C SER A 312 -20.46 34.49 -21.21
N THR A 313 -20.59 35.71 -20.67
CA THR A 313 -20.83 36.95 -21.42
C THR A 313 -19.59 37.83 -21.62
N ALA A 314 -18.43 37.47 -21.05
CA ALA A 314 -17.20 38.25 -21.18
C ALA A 314 -16.66 38.29 -22.63
N GLU A 315 -16.17 39.44 -23.07
CA GLU A 315 -15.41 39.56 -24.33
C GLU A 315 -14.04 38.85 -24.18
N GLY A 316 -13.98 37.57 -24.56
CA GLY A 316 -12.77 36.74 -24.45
C GLY A 316 -13.07 35.24 -24.58
N GLN A 317 -12.09 34.38 -24.28
CA GLN A 317 -12.33 32.95 -24.11
C GLN A 317 -12.86 32.71 -22.69
N ALA A 318 -14.20 32.78 -22.53
CA ALA A 318 -14.87 32.34 -21.32
C ALA A 318 -14.63 30.84 -21.11
N VAL A 319 -14.36 30.43 -19.87
CA VAL A 319 -14.24 29.02 -19.50
C VAL A 319 -15.46 28.54 -18.74
N THR A 320 -15.73 27.24 -18.82
CA THR A 320 -16.82 26.61 -18.08
C THR A 320 -16.49 26.47 -16.59
N THR A 321 -17.52 26.46 -15.75
CA THR A 321 -17.40 26.25 -14.30
C THR A 321 -16.57 25.01 -13.97
N GLY A 322 -15.75 25.16 -12.91
CA GLY A 322 -14.77 24.20 -12.44
C GLY A 322 -13.60 23.92 -13.39
N THR A 323 -13.47 24.67 -14.48
CA THR A 323 -12.22 24.71 -15.26
C THR A 323 -11.29 25.76 -14.67
N PHE A 324 -9.98 25.56 -14.80
CA PHE A 324 -9.01 26.62 -14.52
C PHE A 324 -8.94 27.63 -15.66
N TYR A 325 -8.55 28.85 -15.34
CA TYR A 325 -8.02 29.82 -16.30
C TYR A 325 -6.86 30.60 -15.67
N ASN A 326 -6.08 31.31 -16.50
CA ASN A 326 -4.94 32.08 -16.03
C ASN A 326 -5.08 33.54 -16.45
N SER A 327 -5.38 34.42 -15.48
CA SER A 327 -5.47 35.87 -15.68
C SER A 327 -4.82 36.56 -14.48
N GLY A 328 -3.50 36.76 -14.56
CA GLY A 328 -2.69 37.25 -13.44
C GLY A 328 -2.50 36.25 -12.31
N GLY A 329 -2.68 34.95 -12.58
CA GLY A 329 -2.64 33.86 -11.61
C GLY A 329 -3.62 32.74 -11.99
N LEU A 330 -3.39 31.53 -11.45
CA LEU A 330 -4.31 30.40 -11.64
C LEU A 330 -5.62 30.68 -10.89
N LYS A 331 -6.73 30.65 -11.62
CA LYS A 331 -8.06 30.90 -11.07
C LYS A 331 -8.98 29.74 -11.36
N LEU A 332 -9.79 29.36 -10.37
CA LEU A 332 -10.81 28.33 -10.47
C LEU A 332 -12.18 28.97 -10.60
N CYS A 333 -12.96 28.54 -11.59
CA CYS A 333 -14.34 29.00 -11.77
C CYS A 333 -15.25 28.27 -10.80
N ILE A 334 -15.89 28.97 -9.87
CA ILE A 334 -16.58 28.32 -8.74
C ILE A 334 -18.10 28.28 -8.94
N TYR A 335 -18.67 29.22 -9.71
CA TYR A 335 -20.11 29.37 -9.91
C TYR A 335 -20.48 29.67 -11.38
N ASP A 336 -21.67 29.23 -11.78
CA ASP A 336 -22.24 29.37 -13.13
C ASP A 336 -22.89 30.74 -13.43
N SER A 337 -22.96 31.67 -12.47
CA SER A 337 -23.72 32.92 -12.64
C SER A 337 -22.91 34.17 -12.28
N GLY A 338 -21.96 34.51 -13.15
CA GLY A 338 -21.08 35.68 -13.04
C GLY A 338 -19.60 35.30 -13.14
N ASP A 339 -18.68 36.27 -13.19
CA ASP A 339 -17.23 36.02 -13.11
C ASP A 339 -16.78 35.68 -11.66
N GLU A 340 -17.46 34.71 -11.04
CA GLU A 340 -17.17 34.25 -9.69
C GLU A 340 -16.08 33.18 -9.71
N SER A 341 -14.85 33.67 -9.72
CA SER A 341 -13.63 32.87 -9.71
C SER A 341 -12.86 33.02 -8.41
N LEU A 342 -12.18 31.95 -8.00
CA LEU A 342 -11.22 31.98 -6.89
C LEU A 342 -9.82 32.17 -7.44
N THR A 343 -9.04 33.09 -6.86
CA THR A 343 -7.57 32.99 -6.98
C THR A 343 -7.10 31.79 -6.16
N VAL A 344 -6.51 30.83 -6.84
CA VAL A 344 -6.16 29.54 -6.26
C VAL A 344 -4.89 29.68 -5.44
N THR A 345 -5.03 29.52 -4.12
CA THR A 345 -3.90 29.36 -3.19
C THR A 345 -3.99 27.98 -2.53
N ALA A 346 -2.88 27.46 -2.01
CA ALA A 346 -2.89 26.14 -1.37
C ALA A 346 -3.94 26.09 -0.23
N GLY A 347 -4.78 25.06 -0.23
CA GLY A 347 -5.87 24.92 0.74
C GLY A 347 -7.05 24.10 0.21
N ASN A 348 -8.10 24.02 1.02
CA ASN A 348 -9.33 23.30 0.71
C ASN A 348 -10.45 24.29 0.37
N TYR A 349 -11.29 23.95 -0.59
CA TYR A 349 -12.36 24.83 -1.10
C TYR A 349 -13.64 24.06 -1.41
N PHE A 350 -14.78 24.74 -1.28
CA PHE A 350 -16.05 24.31 -1.86
C PHE A 350 -16.20 24.83 -3.28
N VAL A 351 -16.66 23.96 -4.18
CA VAL A 351 -16.93 24.29 -5.58
C VAL A 351 -18.35 23.87 -5.90
N SER A 352 -19.15 24.77 -6.46
CA SER A 352 -20.52 24.43 -6.86
C SER A 352 -20.48 23.42 -8.00
N ILE A 353 -21.37 22.42 -7.92
CA ILE A 353 -21.54 21.41 -8.99
C ILE A 353 -22.90 21.56 -9.67
N LYS A 354 -23.41 22.80 -9.74
CA LYS A 354 -24.63 23.13 -10.48
C LYS A 354 -24.53 22.78 -11.97
N THR A 355 -23.32 22.81 -12.52
CA THR A 355 -22.96 22.20 -13.80
C THR A 355 -22.04 20.99 -13.61
N SER A 356 -22.00 20.12 -14.62
CA SER A 356 -21.15 18.93 -14.60
C SER A 356 -19.68 19.33 -14.55
N LEU A 357 -18.97 18.86 -13.53
CA LEU A 357 -17.55 19.14 -13.31
C LEU A 357 -16.76 17.84 -13.22
N LEU A 358 -15.68 17.70 -14.00
CA LEU A 358 -14.82 16.50 -14.02
C LEU A 358 -15.60 15.20 -14.30
N GLY A 359 -16.70 15.31 -15.03
CA GLY A 359 -17.63 14.22 -15.33
C GLY A 359 -18.51 13.78 -14.15
N LEU A 360 -18.48 14.51 -13.03
CA LEU A 360 -19.43 14.34 -11.94
C LEU A 360 -20.80 14.89 -12.33
N LYS A 361 -21.85 14.22 -11.86
CA LYS A 361 -23.23 14.63 -12.13
C LYS A 361 -23.53 16.01 -11.55
N ALA A 362 -24.14 16.84 -12.37
CA ALA A 362 -24.61 18.17 -11.97
C ALA A 362 -25.75 18.06 -10.94
N LEU A 363 -25.66 18.81 -9.85
CA LEU A 363 -26.66 18.88 -8.79
C LEU A 363 -26.86 20.35 -8.37
N THR A 364 -28.09 20.84 -8.51
CA THR A 364 -28.47 22.19 -8.08
C THR A 364 -28.27 22.33 -6.57
N ASP A 365 -27.72 23.45 -6.12
CA ASP A 365 -27.48 23.79 -4.71
C ASP A 365 -26.49 22.85 -3.98
N HIS A 366 -25.73 22.03 -4.71
CA HIS A 366 -24.71 21.16 -4.16
C HIS A 366 -23.30 21.64 -4.48
N PHE A 367 -22.37 21.18 -3.65
CA PHE A 367 -20.97 21.50 -3.68
C PHE A 367 -20.13 20.24 -3.54
N ILE A 368 -18.90 20.29 -4.05
CA ILE A 368 -17.84 19.32 -3.74
C ILE A 368 -16.71 20.02 -3.01
N ALA A 369 -15.98 19.27 -2.19
CA ALA A 369 -14.74 19.74 -1.60
C ALA A 369 -13.56 19.42 -2.54
N VAL A 370 -12.66 20.39 -2.73
CA VAL A 370 -11.43 20.21 -3.50
C VAL A 370 -10.23 20.68 -2.68
N ASN A 371 -9.09 20.03 -2.86
CA ASN A 371 -7.81 20.48 -2.35
C ASN A 371 -6.97 21.05 -3.49
N VAL A 372 -6.29 22.16 -3.21
CA VAL A 372 -5.25 22.71 -4.06
C VAL A 372 -3.93 22.63 -3.29
N ASP A 373 -2.92 22.00 -3.87
CA ASP A 373 -1.59 21.93 -3.27
C ASP A 373 -0.72 23.15 -3.61
N ALA A 374 0.48 23.21 -3.02
CA ALA A 374 1.43 24.30 -3.23
C ALA A 374 1.98 24.37 -4.66
N ASP A 375 1.89 23.26 -5.41
CA ASP A 375 2.30 23.18 -6.80
C ASP A 375 1.14 23.58 -7.74
N GLY A 376 -0.05 23.93 -7.22
CA GLY A 376 -1.21 24.32 -8.01
C GLY A 376 -2.00 23.15 -8.62
N ASN A 377 -1.79 21.92 -8.13
CA ASN A 377 -2.62 20.78 -8.50
C ASN A 377 -3.93 20.83 -7.73
N LEU A 378 -5.05 20.57 -8.40
CA LEU A 378 -6.38 20.44 -7.80
C LEU A 378 -6.80 18.98 -7.77
N THR A 379 -7.29 18.53 -6.63
CA THR A 379 -7.84 17.18 -6.43
C THR A 379 -9.21 17.27 -5.77
N VAL A 380 -10.19 16.52 -6.25
CA VAL A 380 -11.48 16.35 -5.55
C VAL A 380 -11.26 15.53 -4.29
N LEU A 381 -11.71 16.06 -3.14
CA LEU A 381 -11.59 15.41 -1.85
C LEU A 381 -12.68 14.37 -1.64
N LYS A 382 -12.30 13.29 -0.96
CA LYS A 382 -13.14 12.15 -0.57
C LYS A 382 -13.11 12.06 0.96
N GLU A 383 -13.99 12.78 1.62
CA GLU A 383 -13.96 12.94 3.08
C GLU A 383 -15.36 12.88 3.67
N THR A 384 -15.56 12.01 4.65
CA THR A 384 -16.84 11.90 5.38
C THR A 384 -16.96 12.93 6.51
N ILE A 385 -16.35 14.11 6.34
CA ILE A 385 -16.25 15.15 7.37
C ILE A 385 -17.35 16.19 7.14
N ARG A 386 -18.02 16.60 8.21
CA ARG A 386 -18.90 17.78 8.21
C ARG A 386 -18.04 19.02 8.47
N TYR A 387 -18.00 19.94 7.52
CA TYR A 387 -17.30 21.21 7.68
C TYR A 387 -18.20 22.22 8.36
N ARG A 388 -17.94 22.42 9.66
CA ARG A 388 -18.55 23.51 10.43
C ARG A 388 -17.66 24.74 10.29
N TYR A 389 -18.27 25.92 10.30
CA TYR A 389 -17.60 27.21 10.41
C TYR A 389 -16.96 27.80 9.14
N THR A 390 -17.67 27.76 8.01
CA THR A 390 -17.32 28.61 6.86
C THR A 390 -17.88 30.02 7.06
N LEU A 391 -17.09 31.05 6.76
CA LEU A 391 -17.58 32.42 6.74
C LEU A 391 -18.60 32.58 5.60
N PHE A 392 -19.72 33.26 5.87
CA PHE A 392 -20.76 33.45 4.86
C PHE A 392 -20.19 34.20 3.64
N GLY A 393 -20.33 33.61 2.46
CA GLY A 393 -19.77 34.14 1.22
C GLY A 393 -18.32 33.73 0.91
N GLU A 394 -17.68 32.93 1.76
CA GLU A 394 -16.37 32.33 1.47
C GLU A 394 -16.49 30.88 1.01
N ASN A 395 -15.74 30.54 -0.03
CA ASN A 395 -15.63 29.17 -0.53
C ASN A 395 -14.43 28.43 0.08
N LYS A 396 -13.57 29.10 0.85
CA LYS A 396 -12.43 28.46 1.51
C LYS A 396 -12.90 27.66 2.72
N ILE A 397 -12.41 26.43 2.83
CA ILE A 397 -12.66 25.55 3.97
C ILE A 397 -11.64 25.88 5.05
N HIS A 398 -12.14 26.38 6.19
CA HIS A 398 -11.33 26.69 7.36
C HIS A 398 -11.41 25.54 8.36
N LEU A 399 -10.25 25.01 8.78
CA LEU A 399 -10.22 24.05 9.88
C LEU A 399 -10.52 24.76 11.21
N ARG A 400 -11.01 24.01 12.20
CA ARG A 400 -11.37 24.56 13.51
C ARG A 400 -10.21 25.31 14.19
N GLU A 401 -8.99 24.88 13.95
CA GLU A 401 -7.78 25.51 14.49
C GLU A 401 -7.45 26.83 13.80
N ASP A 402 -7.65 26.93 12.48
CA ASP A 402 -7.38 28.13 11.68
C ASP A 402 -8.46 29.20 11.89
N ALA A 403 -9.73 28.76 11.95
CA ALA A 403 -10.88 29.65 12.11
C ALA A 403 -10.89 30.42 13.45
N LYS A 404 -10.07 30.01 14.42
CA LYS A 404 -9.85 30.75 15.67
C LYS A 404 -9.09 32.06 15.48
N THR A 405 -8.43 32.29 14.35
CA THR A 405 -7.49 33.42 14.19
C THR A 405 -7.99 34.58 13.31
N GLU A 406 -9.17 34.47 12.68
CA GLU A 406 -9.60 35.46 11.66
C GLU A 406 -10.54 36.58 12.19
N THR A 407 -10.99 36.54 13.45
CA THR A 407 -11.75 37.66 14.05
C THR A 407 -11.00 38.25 15.25
N SER A 408 -11.19 39.55 15.52
CA SER A 408 -10.54 40.28 16.62
C SER A 408 -10.89 39.75 18.03
N THR A 409 -11.76 38.75 18.12
CA THR A 409 -12.28 38.12 19.34
C THR A 409 -12.18 36.58 19.35
N ASN A 410 -11.57 35.96 18.33
CA ASN A 410 -11.31 34.50 18.25
C ASN A 410 -12.56 33.60 18.38
N GLN A 411 -13.75 34.05 17.97
CA GLN A 411 -14.97 33.23 17.96
C GLN A 411 -15.82 33.46 16.71
N ILE A 412 -16.23 32.37 16.05
CA ILE A 412 -17.26 32.34 15.00
C ILE A 412 -18.66 32.50 15.59
N CYS A 413 -18.78 32.36 16.92
CA CYS A 413 -20.02 32.54 17.68
C CYS A 413 -20.23 34.00 18.14
N ASP A 414 -19.44 34.96 17.63
CA ASP A 414 -19.55 36.34 18.09
C ASP A 414 -20.84 37.00 17.58
N ALA A 415 -21.37 37.95 18.35
CA ALA A 415 -22.64 38.60 18.03
C ALA A 415 -22.52 39.37 16.69
N GLY A 416 -23.36 39.01 15.71
CA GLY A 416 -23.43 39.65 14.39
C GLY A 416 -22.87 38.83 13.23
N VAL A 417 -22.20 37.71 13.49
CA VAL A 417 -21.82 36.75 12.44
C VAL A 417 -22.94 35.73 12.28
N THR A 418 -23.46 35.55 11.06
CA THR A 418 -24.41 34.46 10.75
C THR A 418 -23.60 33.21 10.40
N PRO A 419 -23.56 32.18 11.26
CA PRO A 419 -22.81 30.97 10.94
C PRO A 419 -23.44 30.26 9.75
N PHE A 420 -22.59 29.88 8.80
CA PHE A 420 -22.95 29.12 7.61
C PHE A 420 -22.27 27.75 7.68
N GLU A 421 -22.98 26.70 7.30
CA GLU A 421 -22.45 25.34 7.31
C GLU A 421 -22.60 24.67 5.95
N TYR A 422 -21.57 23.90 5.57
CA TYR A 422 -21.66 22.92 4.50
C TYR A 422 -21.83 21.54 5.12
N ILE A 423 -22.97 20.93 4.86
CA ILE A 423 -23.36 19.64 5.43
C ILE A 423 -23.22 18.59 4.35
N LEU A 424 -22.53 17.51 4.69
CA LEU A 424 -22.44 16.33 3.86
C LEU A 424 -23.85 15.76 3.66
N ASP A 425 -24.37 15.89 2.43
CA ASP A 425 -25.71 15.43 2.05
C ASP A 425 -25.67 13.98 1.55
N GLN A 426 -24.70 13.70 0.69
CA GLN A 426 -24.47 12.38 0.12
C GLN A 426 -22.99 12.02 0.25
N TRP A 427 -22.70 10.78 0.63
CA TRP A 427 -21.34 10.24 0.65
C TRP A 427 -21.30 8.80 0.17
N THR A 428 -20.11 8.34 -0.23
CA THR A 428 -19.91 6.94 -0.60
C THR A 428 -18.80 6.25 0.16
N SER A 429 -19.02 4.97 0.49
CA SER A 429 -18.02 4.12 1.13
C SER A 429 -16.99 3.54 0.16
N SER A 430 -17.17 3.74 -1.16
CA SER A 430 -16.19 3.33 -2.16
C SER A 430 -14.88 4.08 -1.92
N SER A 431 -13.73 3.55 -2.30
CA SER A 431 -12.48 4.33 -2.36
C SER A 431 -12.39 5.16 -3.64
N THR A 432 -13.05 4.72 -4.72
CA THR A 432 -13.10 5.42 -6.02
C THR A 432 -14.21 6.47 -6.08
N ILE A 433 -13.99 7.55 -6.83
CA ILE A 433 -15.02 8.53 -7.18
C ILE A 433 -15.52 8.18 -8.59
N ASP A 434 -16.83 8.09 -8.77
CA ASP A 434 -17.47 7.98 -10.08
C ASP A 434 -18.60 9.03 -10.21
N SER A 435 -19.28 9.07 -11.37
CA SER A 435 -20.28 10.09 -11.68
C SER A 435 -21.44 10.16 -10.69
N ASP A 436 -21.75 9.06 -9.99
CA ASP A 436 -22.83 8.95 -9.00
C ASP A 436 -22.29 8.79 -7.56
N LYS A 437 -20.97 8.69 -7.38
CA LYS A 437 -20.33 8.32 -6.11
C LYS A 437 -19.35 9.36 -5.53
N ALA A 438 -19.56 10.64 -5.80
CA ALA A 438 -18.88 11.71 -5.09
C ALA A 438 -19.53 12.02 -3.73
N ASP A 439 -18.75 12.67 -2.86
CA ASP A 439 -19.24 13.24 -1.62
C ASP A 439 -19.74 14.66 -1.90
N TYR A 440 -21.03 14.90 -1.70
CA TYR A 440 -21.70 16.16 -2.00
C TYR A 440 -22.13 16.88 -0.73
N TYR A 441 -22.02 18.20 -0.76
CA TYR A 441 -22.36 19.08 0.34
C TYR A 441 -23.49 20.03 -0.05
N VAL A 442 -24.38 20.31 0.88
CA VAL A 442 -25.41 21.35 0.77
C VAL A 442 -25.17 22.41 1.83
N THR A 443 -25.71 23.60 1.60
CA THR A 443 -25.57 24.72 2.53
C THR A 443 -26.75 24.78 3.50
N GLU A 444 -26.47 24.99 4.79
CA GLU A 444 -27.49 25.25 5.81
C GLU A 444 -27.17 26.56 6.53
N THR A 445 -28.11 27.51 6.47
CA THR A 445 -28.03 28.75 7.24
C THR A 445 -28.60 28.51 8.63
N PHE A 446 -27.77 28.58 9.66
CA PHE A 446 -28.24 28.58 11.03
C PHE A 446 -28.83 29.95 11.36
N TYR A 447 -30.15 30.05 11.35
CA TYR A 447 -30.80 31.07 12.16
C TYR A 447 -30.51 30.70 13.62
N GLN A 448 -29.70 31.51 14.33
CA GLN A 448 -29.73 31.47 15.78
C GLN A 448 -31.20 31.63 16.15
N ARG A 449 -31.85 30.54 16.58
CA ARG A 449 -33.15 30.67 17.24
C ARG A 449 -32.86 31.62 18.39
N GLU A 450 -33.47 32.79 18.31
CA GLU A 450 -33.51 33.75 19.40
C GLU A 450 -33.68 32.95 20.69
N ARG A 451 -32.64 32.98 21.52
CA ARG A 451 -32.71 32.53 22.91
C ARG A 451 -33.52 33.57 23.71
N GLU A 452 -34.58 34.09 23.13
CA GLU A 452 -35.59 34.95 23.73
C GLU A 452 -36.83 34.10 24.08
N ALA A 453 -36.64 33.07 24.90
CA ALA A 453 -37.70 32.47 25.72
C ALA A 453 -37.16 31.36 26.64
N LYS A 454 -36.35 31.74 27.64
CA LYS A 454 -36.56 31.35 29.05
C LYS A 454 -35.52 31.97 29.97
#